data_AF-A0A6C1QM33-F1
#
_entry.id   AF-A0A6C1QM33-F1
#
_cell.length_a   1.000
_cell.length_b   1.000
_cell.length_c   1.000
_cell.angle_alpha   90.00
_cell.angle_beta   90.00
_cell.angle_gamma   90.00
#
_symmetry.space_group_name_H-M   'P 1'
#
loop_
_entity.id
_entity.type
_entity.pdbx_description
1 polymer ?
#
loop_
_entity_poly.entity_id
_entity_poly.type
_entity_poly.pdbx_seq_one_letter_code
_entity_poly.pdbx_strand_id
1 'polypeptide(L)'
;MIPLYNFHSHSHHCDGKESMEEYVKAAIDKKFKAFGFSAHSPLPFPNEWSLTPEGFKNYVQEARYLIEKYGKEIDLYLGLEIDYIPGHSEDFAGFMRNTPLDYCIGSIHLVRHPESGKIWFIDGPVEGYIKGVDEIFQGDYRTAVTAFYRQTIDMVNTQKPDIIGHIDKVKMHNKQRWFSTSEKWYQDLIDETLQVIAAEGCIVELNTRGVYNGKTEDYFPSVDILKKCFDLNIPMMVNTDAHHPSQLDLHFNEGHRLLKKIGFKKVKTPFFEVGL
;
A
#
# COMPACT_ATOMS: atom_id res chain seq x y z
N MET A 1 -2.93 23.34 -11.68
CA MET A 1 -2.25 22.09 -11.29
C MET A 1 -3.13 21.41 -10.26
N ILE A 2 -3.25 20.08 -10.34
CA ILE A 2 -3.92 19.30 -9.29
C ILE A 2 -3.02 19.38 -8.05
N PRO A 3 -3.52 19.76 -6.87
CA PRO A 3 -2.67 19.78 -5.67
C PRO A 3 -2.16 18.37 -5.35
N LEU A 4 -0.91 18.25 -4.92
CA LEU A 4 -0.25 16.96 -4.69
C LEU A 4 -0.32 16.56 -3.21
N TYR A 5 -0.70 15.30 -2.97
CA TYR A 5 -0.87 14.69 -1.66
C TYR A 5 -0.39 13.25 -1.71
N ASN A 6 0.67 12.88 -1.01
CA ASN A 6 1.18 11.51 -1.04
C ASN A 6 1.35 10.99 0.38
N PHE A 7 0.72 9.85 0.66
CA PHE A 7 0.65 9.23 1.98
C PHE A 7 1.22 7.81 1.96
N HIS A 8 1.92 7.43 0.88
CA HIS A 8 2.65 6.18 0.82
C HIS A 8 4.09 6.48 0.41
N SER A 9 4.98 6.59 1.40
CA SER A 9 6.39 6.92 1.21
C SER A 9 7.25 6.37 2.34
N HIS A 10 8.43 5.91 1.97
CA HIS A 10 9.40 5.23 2.81
C HIS A 10 10.61 6.14 3.04
N SER A 11 11.56 5.69 3.85
CA SER A 11 12.80 6.43 4.13
C SER A 11 13.89 5.48 4.62
N HIS A 12 15.07 6.01 4.96
CA HIS A 12 16.18 5.25 5.56
C HIS A 12 15.83 4.42 6.81
N HIS A 13 14.67 4.65 7.45
CA HIS A 13 14.19 3.84 8.57
C HIS A 13 13.76 2.42 8.17
N CYS A 14 13.47 2.19 6.89
CA CYS A 14 13.05 0.91 6.33
C CYS A 14 13.88 0.66 5.05
N ASP A 15 13.27 0.17 3.97
CA ASP A 15 13.93 -0.10 2.69
C ASP A 15 14.04 1.12 1.76
N GLY A 16 13.56 2.28 2.20
CA GLY A 16 13.74 3.56 1.51
C GLY A 16 15.19 4.09 1.56
N LYS A 17 15.42 5.18 0.83
CA LYS A 17 16.69 5.93 0.78
C LYS A 17 16.50 7.34 1.31
N GLU A 18 17.57 7.97 1.76
CA GLU A 18 17.62 9.33 2.32
C GLU A 18 16.88 9.52 3.65
N SER A 19 17.20 10.63 4.34
CA SER A 19 16.57 10.99 5.61
C SER A 19 15.11 11.41 5.41
N MET A 20 14.29 11.31 6.46
CA MET A 20 12.89 11.77 6.38
C MET A 20 12.81 13.27 6.06
N GLU A 21 13.77 14.06 6.57
CA GLU A 21 13.86 15.48 6.29
C GLU A 21 14.09 15.79 4.80
N GLU A 22 14.86 14.97 4.08
CA GLU A 22 15.05 15.14 2.64
C GLU A 22 13.76 14.85 1.85
N TYR A 23 12.90 13.93 2.31
CA TYR A 23 11.56 13.78 1.73
C TYR A 23 10.70 15.02 1.97
N VAL A 24 10.72 15.56 3.18
CA VAL A 24 9.96 16.77 3.52
C VAL A 24 10.39 17.95 2.64
N LYS A 25 11.69 18.19 2.51
CA LYS A 25 12.24 19.24 1.63
C LYS A 25 11.84 19.01 0.18
N ALA A 26 11.97 17.79 -0.34
CA ALA A 26 11.57 17.47 -1.70
C ALA A 26 10.05 17.66 -1.92
N ALA A 27 9.22 17.32 -0.94
CA ALA A 27 7.78 17.55 -0.99
C ALA A 27 7.44 19.06 -1.03
N ILE A 28 8.11 19.87 -0.21
CA ILE A 28 7.98 21.34 -0.20
C ILE A 28 8.40 21.91 -1.56
N ASP A 29 9.55 21.51 -2.10
CA ASP A 29 10.07 21.96 -3.40
C ASP A 29 9.11 21.62 -4.55
N LYS A 30 8.51 20.42 -4.49
CA LYS A 30 7.47 19.95 -5.43
C LYS A 30 6.09 20.55 -5.15
N LYS A 31 5.96 21.41 -4.14
CA LYS A 31 4.72 22.12 -3.75
C LYS A 31 3.58 21.18 -3.34
N PHE A 32 3.92 20.06 -2.69
CA PHE A 32 2.94 19.21 -2.04
C PHE A 32 2.17 20.01 -1.00
N LYS A 33 0.88 19.72 -0.88
CA LYS A 33 0.01 20.31 0.14
C LYS A 33 -0.01 19.49 1.41
N ALA A 34 0.00 18.16 1.26
CA ALA A 34 0.25 17.26 2.37
C ALA A 34 1.22 16.14 2.00
N PHE A 35 1.93 15.65 3.00
CA PHE A 35 2.80 14.49 2.90
C PHE A 35 2.66 13.60 4.13
N GLY A 36 2.52 12.30 3.89
CA GLY A 36 2.44 11.27 4.92
C GLY A 36 3.69 10.40 4.92
N PHE A 37 4.31 10.23 6.08
CA PHE A 37 5.28 9.16 6.30
C PHE A 37 4.53 7.84 6.50
N SER A 38 5.02 6.73 5.94
CA SER A 38 4.35 5.42 6.06
C SER A 38 5.34 4.27 6.04
N ALA A 39 6.35 4.30 6.91
CA ALA A 39 7.37 3.25 6.93
C ALA A 39 6.74 1.86 7.19
N HIS A 40 7.40 0.81 6.72
CA HIS A 40 7.00 -0.58 7.01
C HIS A 40 7.02 -0.86 8.52
N SER A 41 5.89 -1.30 9.06
CA SER A 41 5.72 -1.64 10.48
C SER A 41 6.68 -2.74 10.94
N PRO A 42 7.08 -2.78 12.22
CA PRO A 42 7.84 -3.90 12.75
C PRO A 42 7.15 -5.25 12.54
N LEU A 43 7.90 -6.24 12.06
CA LEU A 43 7.44 -7.62 11.92
C LEU A 43 7.92 -8.47 13.11
N PRO A 44 7.23 -9.58 13.45
CA PRO A 44 7.59 -10.45 14.57
C PRO A 44 8.85 -11.30 14.30
N PHE A 45 9.51 -11.11 13.16
CA PHE A 45 10.74 -11.80 12.78
C PHE A 45 11.75 -10.82 12.16
N PRO A 46 13.06 -11.09 12.32
CA PRO A 46 14.11 -10.27 11.74
C PRO A 46 14.00 -10.20 10.22
N ASN A 47 14.19 -9.01 9.67
CA ASN A 47 14.21 -8.74 8.25
C ASN A 47 14.96 -7.41 7.98
N GLU A 48 15.18 -7.08 6.71
CA GLU A 48 15.98 -5.92 6.30
C GLU A 48 15.15 -4.78 5.70
N TRP A 49 13.83 -4.96 5.56
CA TRP A 49 12.95 -4.01 4.88
C TRP A 49 11.99 -3.26 5.80
N SER A 50 11.77 -3.75 7.02
CA SER A 50 10.86 -3.14 7.99
C SER A 50 11.60 -2.45 9.13
N LEU A 51 10.88 -1.61 9.87
CA LEU A 51 11.36 -1.08 11.14
C LEU A 51 11.69 -2.21 12.11
N THR A 52 12.75 -2.02 12.91
CA THR A 52 12.94 -2.80 14.14
C THR A 52 12.10 -2.20 15.26
N PRO A 53 11.82 -2.92 16.36
CA PRO A 53 11.11 -2.36 17.50
C PRO A 53 11.79 -1.10 18.09
N GLU A 54 13.12 -1.04 18.07
CA GLU A 54 13.87 0.15 18.48
C GLU A 54 13.80 1.26 17.42
N GLY A 55 13.97 0.89 16.14
CA GLY A 55 13.85 1.81 15.00
C GLY A 55 12.50 2.49 14.93
N PHE A 56 11.41 1.80 15.30
CA PHE A 56 10.07 2.39 15.34
C PHE A 56 9.98 3.59 16.30
N LYS A 57 10.64 3.54 17.46
CA LYS A 57 10.66 4.67 18.41
C LYS A 57 11.38 5.88 17.80
N ASN A 58 12.50 5.65 17.14
CA ASN A 58 13.28 6.70 16.49
C ASN A 58 12.49 7.32 15.32
N TYR A 59 11.85 6.49 14.51
CA TYR A 59 10.97 6.91 13.41
C TYR A 59 9.84 7.84 13.91
N VAL A 60 9.13 7.45 14.97
CA VAL A 60 8.05 8.25 15.55
C VAL A 60 8.58 9.59 16.09
N GLN A 61 9.72 9.58 16.77
CA GLN A 61 10.33 10.81 17.31
C GLN A 61 10.77 11.77 16.18
N GLU A 62 11.45 11.26 15.16
CA GLU A 62 11.89 12.06 14.01
C GLU A 62 10.69 12.63 13.25
N ALA A 63 9.67 11.81 12.96
CA ALA A 63 8.45 12.26 12.31
C ALA A 63 7.78 13.41 13.07
N ARG A 64 7.62 13.27 14.40
CA ARG A 64 6.97 14.30 15.23
C ARG A 64 7.80 15.58 15.31
N TYR A 65 9.13 15.47 15.37
CA TYR A 65 10.01 16.62 15.25
C TYR A 65 9.86 17.34 13.90
N LEU A 66 9.81 16.60 12.79
CA LEU A 66 9.66 17.19 11.45
C LEU A 66 8.29 17.82 11.25
N ILE A 67 7.23 17.23 11.79
CA ILE A 67 5.88 17.80 11.81
C ILE A 67 5.90 19.17 12.52
N GLU A 68 6.54 19.28 13.68
CA GLU A 68 6.66 20.55 14.40
C GLU A 68 7.51 21.57 13.61
N LYS A 69 8.63 21.13 13.06
CA LYS A 69 9.59 21.98 12.35
C LYS A 69 9.03 22.56 11.05
N TYR A 70 8.31 21.76 10.26
CA TYR A 70 7.87 22.10 8.91
C TYR A 70 6.35 22.28 8.76
N GLY A 71 5.56 22.04 9.80
CA GLY A 71 4.09 22.07 9.74
C GLY A 71 3.46 23.42 9.35
N LYS A 72 4.25 24.50 9.28
CA LYS A 72 3.81 25.81 8.75
C LYS A 72 3.98 25.92 7.23
N GLU A 73 4.78 25.06 6.63
CA GLU A 73 5.13 25.06 5.20
C GLU A 73 4.36 23.98 4.42
N ILE A 74 4.13 22.83 5.04
CA ILE A 74 3.43 21.68 4.46
C ILE A 74 2.68 20.90 5.56
N ASP A 75 1.50 20.37 5.25
CA ASP A 75 0.79 19.49 6.17
C ASP A 75 1.49 18.13 6.24
N LEU A 76 2.00 17.75 7.41
CA LEU A 76 2.73 16.50 7.62
C LEU A 76 1.96 15.55 8.52
N TYR A 77 1.95 14.28 8.15
CA TYR A 77 1.24 13.22 8.87
C TYR A 77 2.17 12.04 9.11
N LEU A 78 2.12 11.49 10.31
CA LEU A 78 2.84 10.26 10.67
C LEU A 78 1.88 9.07 10.52
N GLY A 79 2.19 8.16 9.62
CA GLY A 79 1.47 6.89 9.50
C GLY A 79 2.42 5.70 9.48
N LEU A 80 1.86 4.54 9.20
CA LEU A 80 2.61 3.30 9.11
C LEU A 80 1.99 2.42 8.02
N GLU A 81 2.81 1.78 7.20
CA GLU A 81 2.35 0.69 6.36
C GLU A 81 2.46 -0.61 7.15
N ILE A 82 1.32 -1.15 7.54
CA ILE A 82 1.21 -2.31 8.41
C ILE A 82 0.94 -3.54 7.57
N ASP A 83 1.86 -4.49 7.63
CA ASP A 83 1.66 -5.81 7.05
C ASP A 83 0.62 -6.58 7.85
N TYR A 84 -0.40 -7.10 7.18
CA TYR A 84 -1.35 -8.03 7.80
C TYR A 84 -0.98 -9.48 7.49
N ILE A 85 -0.68 -10.24 8.53
CA ILE A 85 -0.30 -11.65 8.51
C ILE A 85 -1.15 -12.35 9.58
N PRO A 86 -2.10 -13.22 9.21
CA PRO A 86 -3.01 -13.85 10.16
C PRO A 86 -2.27 -14.53 11.32
N GLY A 87 -2.62 -14.13 12.53
CA GLY A 87 -2.04 -14.64 13.78
C GLY A 87 -0.61 -14.19 14.08
N HIS A 88 -0.03 -13.27 13.30
CA HIS A 88 1.35 -12.80 13.48
C HIS A 88 1.45 -11.28 13.58
N SER A 89 0.66 -10.54 12.79
CA SER A 89 0.66 -9.08 12.86
C SER A 89 0.09 -8.59 14.18
N GLU A 90 0.67 -7.50 14.67
CA GLU A 90 0.06 -6.74 15.76
C GLU A 90 -1.25 -6.11 15.27
N ASP A 91 -2.21 -5.97 16.20
CA ASP A 91 -3.49 -5.31 15.96
C ASP A 91 -3.24 -3.88 15.44
N PHE A 92 -3.83 -3.52 14.30
CA PHE A 92 -3.64 -2.20 13.69
C PHE A 92 -4.15 -1.11 14.64
N ALA A 93 -5.28 -1.38 15.30
CA ALA A 93 -5.82 -0.50 16.32
C ALA A 93 -4.91 -0.42 17.56
N GLY A 94 -4.08 -1.45 17.81
CA GLY A 94 -3.01 -1.44 18.81
C GLY A 94 -1.94 -0.41 18.49
N PHE A 95 -1.40 -0.43 17.26
CA PHE A 95 -0.46 0.59 16.79
C PHE A 95 -1.03 2.00 16.94
N MET A 96 -2.28 2.22 16.48
CA MET A 96 -2.95 3.51 16.54
C MET A 96 -3.24 3.99 17.98
N ARG A 97 -3.55 3.08 18.91
CA ARG A 97 -3.79 3.44 20.32
C ARG A 97 -2.51 3.73 21.10
N ASN A 98 -1.46 2.96 20.84
CA ASN A 98 -0.23 2.97 21.65
C ASN A 98 0.83 3.95 21.14
N THR A 99 0.65 4.45 19.92
CA THR A 99 1.58 5.36 19.25
C THR A 99 0.78 6.54 18.73
N PRO A 100 1.33 7.77 18.74
CA PRO A 100 0.69 8.87 18.03
C PRO A 100 0.88 8.60 16.53
N LEU A 101 0.07 7.75 15.92
CA LEU A 101 -0.06 7.64 14.47
C LEU A 101 -1.32 8.39 14.04
N ASP A 102 -1.25 9.09 12.92
CA ASP A 102 -2.34 9.87 12.34
C ASP A 102 -3.18 9.03 11.36
N TYR A 103 -2.59 8.01 10.72
CA TYR A 103 -3.25 7.08 9.81
C TYR A 103 -2.45 5.78 9.65
N CYS A 104 -3.06 4.76 9.05
CA CYS A 104 -2.37 3.52 8.66
C CYS A 104 -2.73 3.07 7.24
N ILE A 105 -1.77 2.40 6.60
CA ILE A 105 -1.98 1.66 5.37
C ILE A 105 -1.97 0.17 5.73
N GLY A 106 -2.94 -0.59 5.25
CA GLY A 106 -2.93 -2.05 5.36
C GLY A 106 -2.47 -2.68 4.06
N SER A 107 -1.43 -3.51 4.15
CA SER A 107 -0.82 -4.17 2.99
C SER A 107 -0.61 -5.66 3.23
N ILE A 108 -0.57 -6.42 2.13
CA ILE A 108 -0.25 -7.85 2.12
C ILE A 108 1.06 -8.05 1.35
N HIS A 109 2.18 -8.24 2.03
CA HIS A 109 3.45 -8.68 1.42
C HIS A 109 3.78 -10.15 1.69
N LEU A 110 3.17 -10.71 2.73
CA LEU A 110 3.49 -12.02 3.30
C LEU A 110 2.21 -12.84 3.40
N VAL A 111 2.00 -13.75 2.46
CA VAL A 111 0.79 -14.57 2.36
C VAL A 111 0.94 -15.84 3.18
N ARG A 112 0.05 -16.06 4.14
CA ARG A 112 0.05 -17.26 4.98
C ARG A 112 -0.72 -18.39 4.30
N HIS A 113 -0.09 -19.55 4.12
CA HIS A 113 -0.78 -20.75 3.67
C HIS A 113 -1.81 -21.19 4.72
N PRO A 114 -3.09 -21.41 4.36
CA PRO A 114 -4.16 -21.63 5.32
C PRO A 114 -3.94 -22.88 6.20
N GLU A 115 -3.48 -23.99 5.60
CA GLU A 115 -3.27 -25.26 6.31
C GLU A 115 -1.88 -25.35 6.97
N SER A 116 -0.81 -25.23 6.18
CA SER A 116 0.57 -25.42 6.68
C SER A 116 1.08 -24.28 7.56
N GLY A 117 0.47 -23.09 7.50
CA GLY A 117 0.92 -21.90 8.22
C GLY A 117 2.23 -21.29 7.72
N LYS A 118 2.86 -21.85 6.69
CA LYS A 118 4.05 -21.30 6.04
C LYS A 118 3.74 -19.95 5.38
N ILE A 119 4.73 -19.08 5.29
CA ILE A 119 4.58 -17.70 4.79
C ILE A 119 5.30 -17.54 3.45
N TRP A 120 4.59 -17.01 2.46
CA TRP A 120 5.08 -16.71 1.13
C TRP A 120 5.27 -15.21 0.96
N PHE A 121 6.51 -14.78 0.70
CA PHE A 121 6.85 -13.38 0.45
C PHE A 121 6.68 -13.03 -1.03
N ILE A 122 5.83 -12.03 -1.33
CA ILE A 122 5.46 -11.67 -2.71
C ILE A 122 6.19 -10.44 -3.25
N ASP A 123 6.80 -9.63 -2.37
CA ASP A 123 7.38 -8.32 -2.74
C ASP A 123 8.89 -8.34 -3.02
N GLY A 124 9.44 -9.54 -3.21
CA GLY A 124 10.84 -9.76 -3.56
C GLY A 124 11.08 -9.93 -5.07
N PRO A 125 12.30 -10.36 -5.44
CA PRO A 125 12.61 -10.82 -6.79
C PRO A 125 11.71 -11.97 -7.25
N VAL A 126 11.54 -12.11 -8.57
CA VAL A 126 10.64 -13.10 -9.17
C VAL A 126 11.02 -14.54 -8.81
N GLU A 127 12.31 -14.82 -8.61
CA GLU A 127 12.82 -16.14 -8.23
C GLU A 127 12.29 -16.56 -6.86
N GLY A 128 12.25 -15.63 -5.90
CA GLY A 128 11.69 -15.86 -4.57
C GLY A 128 10.17 -16.07 -4.61
N TYR A 129 9.49 -15.29 -5.45
CA TYR A 129 8.05 -15.44 -5.68
C TYR A 129 7.71 -16.84 -6.20
N ILE A 130 8.40 -17.31 -7.26
CA ILE A 130 8.19 -18.65 -7.85
C ILE A 130 8.52 -19.74 -6.84
N LYS A 131 9.71 -19.68 -6.22
CA LYS A 131 10.16 -20.67 -5.24
C LYS A 131 9.16 -20.81 -4.08
N GLY A 132 8.61 -19.70 -3.61
CA GLY A 132 7.59 -19.70 -2.57
C GLY A 132 6.32 -20.43 -2.99
N VAL A 133 5.81 -20.20 -4.20
CA VAL A 133 4.65 -20.96 -4.72
C VAL A 133 4.98 -22.45 -4.85
N ASP A 134 6.14 -22.80 -5.39
CA ASP A 134 6.55 -24.19 -5.57
C ASP A 134 6.70 -24.95 -4.24
N GLU A 135 7.35 -24.35 -3.24
CA GLU A 135 7.65 -25.00 -1.97
C GLU A 135 6.50 -24.94 -0.94
N ILE A 136 5.69 -23.88 -0.97
CA ILE A 136 4.63 -23.65 0.03
C ILE A 136 3.27 -24.08 -0.52
N PHE A 137 3.00 -23.82 -1.79
CA PHE A 137 1.72 -24.10 -2.45
C PHE A 137 1.83 -25.25 -3.47
N GLN A 138 2.96 -25.96 -3.53
CA GLN A 138 3.17 -27.11 -4.42
C GLN A 138 2.94 -26.78 -5.91
N GLY A 139 3.28 -25.55 -6.31
CA GLY A 139 3.09 -25.04 -7.67
C GLY A 139 1.66 -24.58 -7.99
N ASP A 140 0.73 -24.60 -7.02
CA ASP A 140 -0.64 -24.13 -7.21
C ASP A 140 -0.77 -22.61 -7.00
N TYR A 141 -0.58 -21.88 -8.10
CA TYR A 141 -0.74 -20.43 -8.13
C TYR A 141 -2.17 -19.98 -7.82
N ARG A 142 -3.20 -20.75 -8.16
CA ARG A 142 -4.59 -20.37 -7.87
C ARG A 142 -4.83 -20.40 -6.36
N THR A 143 -4.35 -21.42 -5.67
CA THR A 143 -4.45 -21.49 -4.20
C THR A 143 -3.63 -20.38 -3.54
N ALA A 144 -2.43 -20.09 -4.03
CA ALA A 144 -1.60 -19.00 -3.52
C ALA A 144 -2.27 -17.62 -3.66
N VAL A 145 -2.82 -17.32 -4.84
CA VAL A 145 -3.56 -16.07 -5.12
C VAL A 145 -4.87 -16.01 -4.34
N THR A 146 -5.57 -17.14 -4.17
CA THR A 146 -6.77 -17.22 -3.33
C THR A 146 -6.43 -16.88 -1.89
N ALA A 147 -5.34 -17.40 -1.34
CA ALA A 147 -4.88 -17.08 0.01
C ALA A 147 -4.58 -15.59 0.18
N PHE A 148 -3.95 -14.95 -0.81
CA PHE A 148 -3.73 -13.50 -0.82
C PHE A 148 -5.04 -12.72 -0.66
N TYR A 149 -6.04 -12.94 -1.52
CA TYR A 149 -7.30 -12.20 -1.45
C TYR A 149 -8.12 -12.51 -0.20
N ARG A 150 -8.10 -13.76 0.27
CA ARG A 150 -8.75 -14.13 1.55
C ARG A 150 -8.12 -13.39 2.71
N GLN A 151 -6.80 -13.26 2.71
CA GLN A 151 -6.06 -12.50 3.71
C GLN A 151 -6.33 -10.99 3.61
N THR A 152 -6.49 -10.44 2.40
CA THR A 152 -6.96 -9.06 2.20
C THR A 152 -8.36 -8.84 2.78
N ILE A 153 -9.31 -9.74 2.50
CA ILE A 153 -10.67 -9.67 3.04
C ILE A 153 -10.67 -9.72 4.57
N ASP A 154 -9.86 -10.60 5.16
CA ASP A 154 -9.72 -10.74 6.62
C ASP A 154 -9.14 -9.47 7.25
N MET A 155 -8.10 -8.88 6.63
CA MET A 155 -7.55 -7.59 7.04
C MET A 155 -8.62 -6.49 7.04
N VAL A 156 -9.39 -6.37 5.96
CA VAL A 156 -10.40 -5.31 5.84
C VAL A 156 -11.49 -5.48 6.91
N ASN A 157 -11.99 -6.70 7.11
CA ASN A 157 -13.03 -6.97 8.11
C ASN A 157 -12.56 -6.75 9.55
N THR A 158 -11.31 -7.13 9.87
CA THR A 158 -10.83 -7.18 11.26
C THR A 158 -10.01 -5.96 11.67
N GLN A 159 -9.25 -5.36 10.75
CA GLN A 159 -8.31 -4.28 11.03
C GLN A 159 -8.76 -2.91 10.53
N LYS A 160 -9.56 -2.86 9.45
CA LYS A 160 -10.17 -1.63 8.90
C LYS A 160 -9.17 -0.48 8.72
N PRO A 161 -8.09 -0.66 7.93
CA PRO A 161 -7.11 0.40 7.72
C PRO A 161 -7.71 1.62 7.01
N ASP A 162 -7.10 2.80 7.18
CA ASP A 162 -7.54 4.01 6.49
C ASP A 162 -7.36 3.87 4.97
N ILE A 163 -6.21 3.32 4.57
CA ILE A 163 -5.84 3.07 3.17
C ILE A 163 -5.49 1.58 3.01
N ILE A 164 -5.94 0.96 1.92
CA ILE A 164 -5.52 -0.39 1.54
C ILE A 164 -4.47 -0.27 0.43
N GLY A 165 -3.27 -0.77 0.71
CA GLY A 165 -2.12 -0.74 -0.18
C GLY A 165 -2.28 -1.67 -1.37
N HIS A 166 -1.88 -1.21 -2.56
CA HIS A 166 -1.71 -1.96 -3.81
C HIS A 166 -2.41 -3.34 -3.87
N ILE A 167 -3.75 -3.32 -3.93
CA ILE A 167 -4.64 -4.45 -3.58
C ILE A 167 -4.57 -5.68 -4.50
N ASP A 168 -3.86 -5.59 -5.62
CA ASP A 168 -3.63 -6.69 -6.56
C ASP A 168 -2.13 -6.94 -6.82
N LYS A 169 -1.25 -6.49 -5.91
CA LYS A 169 0.22 -6.65 -6.00
C LYS A 169 0.67 -8.09 -6.23
N VAL A 170 -0.13 -9.08 -5.85
CA VAL A 170 0.10 -10.51 -6.18
C VAL A 170 0.28 -10.75 -7.69
N LYS A 171 -0.28 -9.90 -8.56
CA LYS A 171 -0.09 -10.00 -10.02
C LYS A 171 1.28 -9.52 -10.51
N MET A 172 2.08 -8.83 -9.67
CA MET A 172 3.29 -8.10 -10.07
C MET A 172 4.24 -8.91 -10.94
N HIS A 173 4.47 -10.18 -10.58
CA HIS A 173 5.35 -11.07 -11.32
C HIS A 173 4.65 -11.90 -12.39
N ASN A 174 3.31 -11.96 -12.37
CA ASN A 174 2.55 -12.94 -13.12
C ASN A 174 2.58 -12.70 -14.63
N LYS A 175 2.38 -11.46 -15.11
CA LYS A 175 2.35 -11.13 -16.56
C LYS A 175 1.52 -12.13 -17.41
N GLN A 176 0.39 -12.64 -16.87
CA GLN A 176 -0.46 -13.67 -17.46
C GLN A 176 0.21 -15.05 -17.70
N ARG A 177 1.30 -15.36 -16.98
CA ARG A 177 2.10 -16.59 -17.17
C ARG A 177 1.58 -17.78 -16.37
N TRP A 178 1.22 -17.58 -15.11
CA TRP A 178 0.86 -18.68 -14.19
C TRP A 178 -0.63 -18.72 -13.85
N PHE A 179 -1.30 -17.58 -13.92
CA PHE A 179 -2.75 -17.46 -13.83
C PHE A 179 -3.23 -16.35 -14.76
N SER A 180 -4.46 -16.42 -15.25
CA SER A 180 -5.03 -15.30 -15.99
C SER A 180 -5.95 -14.46 -15.11
N THR A 181 -5.74 -13.14 -15.14
CA THR A 181 -6.61 -12.21 -14.42
C THR A 181 -8.00 -12.10 -15.05
N SER A 182 -8.23 -12.71 -16.22
CA SER A 182 -9.55 -12.75 -16.87
C SER A 182 -10.39 -13.96 -16.46
N GLU A 183 -9.81 -14.94 -15.76
CA GLU A 183 -10.54 -16.13 -15.32
C GLU A 183 -11.62 -15.78 -14.29
N LYS A 184 -12.75 -16.47 -14.38
CA LYS A 184 -13.91 -16.25 -13.49
C LYS A 184 -13.53 -16.35 -12.01
N TRP A 185 -12.73 -17.35 -11.62
CA TRP A 185 -12.36 -17.52 -10.22
C TRP A 185 -11.54 -16.35 -9.67
N TYR A 186 -10.71 -15.72 -10.50
CA TYR A 186 -9.92 -14.55 -10.11
C TYR A 186 -10.83 -13.32 -10.03
N GLN A 187 -11.70 -13.14 -11.01
CA GLN A 187 -12.67 -12.04 -11.04
C GLN A 187 -13.64 -12.11 -9.84
N ASP A 188 -14.10 -13.31 -9.48
CA ASP A 188 -14.97 -13.53 -8.32
C ASP A 188 -14.25 -13.13 -7.00
N LEU A 189 -12.94 -13.43 -6.86
CA LEU A 189 -12.14 -13.01 -5.70
C LEU A 189 -11.98 -11.49 -5.62
N ILE A 190 -11.75 -10.83 -6.76
CA ILE A 190 -11.70 -9.36 -6.84
C ILE A 190 -13.05 -8.77 -6.43
N ASP A 191 -14.15 -9.27 -7.00
CA ASP A 191 -15.49 -8.73 -6.73
C ASP A 191 -15.86 -8.88 -5.25
N GLU A 192 -15.58 -10.03 -4.65
CA GLU A 192 -15.77 -10.26 -3.22
C GLU A 192 -14.91 -9.30 -2.37
N THR A 193 -13.64 -9.14 -2.72
CA THR A 193 -12.72 -8.23 -2.00
C THR A 193 -13.23 -6.79 -2.07
N LEU A 194 -13.61 -6.30 -3.26
CA LEU A 194 -14.10 -4.94 -3.43
C LEU A 194 -15.44 -4.70 -2.73
N GLN A 195 -16.34 -5.70 -2.68
CA GLN A 195 -17.58 -5.61 -1.91
C GLN A 195 -17.32 -5.39 -0.42
N VAL A 196 -16.36 -6.12 0.14
CA VAL A 196 -15.96 -5.96 1.56
C VAL A 196 -15.34 -4.58 1.79
N ILE A 197 -14.46 -4.13 0.90
CA ILE A 197 -13.84 -2.79 0.96
C ILE A 197 -14.91 -1.69 0.91
N ALA A 198 -15.88 -1.81 0.00
CA ALA A 198 -16.97 -0.85 -0.14
C ALA A 198 -17.85 -0.81 1.12
N ALA A 199 -18.12 -1.95 1.74
CA ALA A 199 -18.92 -2.05 2.96
C ALA A 199 -18.24 -1.39 4.17
N GLU A 200 -16.92 -1.54 4.29
CA GLU A 200 -16.14 -0.98 5.41
C GLU A 200 -15.68 0.48 5.15
N GLY A 201 -15.76 0.96 3.92
CA GLY A 201 -15.50 2.36 3.57
C GLY A 201 -14.01 2.75 3.56
N CYS A 202 -13.11 1.78 3.48
CA CYS A 202 -11.66 1.99 3.37
C CYS A 202 -11.31 2.69 2.04
N ILE A 203 -10.21 3.46 2.05
CA ILE A 203 -9.66 4.07 0.83
C ILE A 203 -8.83 3.02 0.10
N VAL A 204 -8.96 2.90 -1.22
CA VAL A 204 -8.04 2.11 -2.05
C VAL A 204 -7.03 3.04 -2.69
N GLU A 205 -5.74 2.69 -2.58
CA GLU A 205 -4.73 3.43 -3.31
C GLU A 205 -4.64 3.00 -4.78
N LEU A 206 -4.44 3.97 -5.66
CA LEU A 206 -3.83 3.80 -6.97
C LEU A 206 -2.32 4.03 -6.78
N ASN A 207 -1.59 2.94 -6.65
CA ASN A 207 -0.15 2.92 -6.48
C ASN A 207 0.56 2.99 -7.86
N THR A 208 1.46 3.97 -8.01
CA THR A 208 2.17 4.21 -9.28
C THR A 208 3.54 3.53 -9.38
N ARG A 209 4.02 2.90 -8.30
CA ARG A 209 5.35 2.28 -8.20
C ARG A 209 5.65 1.31 -9.30
N GLY A 210 4.71 0.40 -9.56
CA GLY A 210 4.86 -0.64 -10.57
C GLY A 210 5.20 -0.09 -11.96
N VAL A 211 4.67 1.09 -12.29
CA VAL A 211 4.87 1.73 -13.58
C VAL A 211 6.23 2.43 -13.63
N TYR A 212 6.55 3.29 -12.66
CA TYR A 212 7.78 4.10 -12.75
C TYR A 212 9.06 3.30 -12.52
N ASN A 213 8.98 2.13 -11.88
CA ASN A 213 10.11 1.23 -11.72
C ASN A 213 10.22 0.16 -12.82
N GLY A 214 9.29 0.16 -13.79
CA GLY A 214 9.28 -0.78 -14.91
C GLY A 214 8.94 -2.23 -14.54
N LYS A 215 8.41 -2.50 -13.34
CA LYS A 215 7.97 -3.85 -12.96
C LYS A 215 6.71 -4.28 -13.73
N THR A 216 5.82 -3.33 -14.04
CA THR A 216 4.56 -3.54 -14.75
C THR A 216 4.20 -2.32 -15.61
N GLU A 217 3.49 -2.52 -16.71
CA GLU A 217 2.94 -1.43 -17.54
C GLU A 217 1.60 -0.91 -17.02
N ASP A 218 1.06 -1.57 -15.99
CA ASP A 218 -0.23 -1.27 -15.35
C ASP A 218 -0.02 -0.84 -13.89
N TYR A 219 -1.03 -0.21 -13.30
CA TYR A 219 -1.02 0.23 -11.91
C TYR A 219 -1.37 -0.91 -10.94
N PHE A 220 -1.20 -0.65 -9.64
CA PHE A 220 -1.84 -1.44 -8.58
C PHE A 220 -2.90 -0.56 -7.89
N PRO A 221 -4.21 -0.83 -8.03
CA PRO A 221 -4.78 -1.89 -8.84
C PRO A 221 -4.83 -1.62 -10.35
N SER A 222 -5.12 -2.67 -11.12
CA SER A 222 -5.31 -2.57 -12.57
C SER A 222 -6.41 -1.59 -12.96
N VAL A 223 -6.35 -1.07 -14.18
CA VAL A 223 -7.41 -0.22 -14.75
C VAL A 223 -8.79 -0.87 -14.67
N ASP A 224 -8.91 -2.18 -14.86
CA ASP A 224 -10.19 -2.88 -14.79
C ASP A 224 -10.73 -2.96 -13.36
N ILE A 225 -9.85 -3.15 -12.37
CA ILE A 225 -10.23 -3.08 -10.96
C ILE A 225 -10.61 -1.66 -10.57
N LEU A 226 -9.93 -0.62 -11.08
CA LEU A 226 -10.29 0.78 -10.83
C LEU A 226 -11.70 1.13 -11.33
N LYS A 227 -12.14 0.56 -12.45
CA LYS A 227 -13.52 0.71 -12.94
C LYS A 227 -14.52 0.09 -11.97
N LYS A 228 -14.22 -1.11 -11.44
CA LYS A 228 -15.04 -1.75 -10.42
C LYS A 228 -15.10 -0.93 -9.13
N CYS A 229 -13.97 -0.34 -8.70
CA CYS A 229 -13.95 0.59 -7.57
C CYS A 229 -14.87 1.80 -7.82
N PHE A 230 -14.88 2.35 -9.04
CA PHE A 230 -15.78 3.43 -9.42
C PHE A 230 -17.25 3.02 -9.32
N ASP A 231 -17.62 1.87 -9.90
CA ASP A 231 -19.00 1.35 -9.88
C ASP A 231 -19.51 1.10 -8.46
N LEU A 232 -18.61 0.72 -7.54
CA LEU A 232 -18.90 0.49 -6.12
C LEU A 232 -18.76 1.74 -5.24
N ASN A 233 -18.46 2.91 -5.81
CA ASN A 233 -18.19 4.16 -5.08
C ASN A 233 -17.09 4.05 -4.01
N ILE A 234 -16.08 3.20 -4.25
CA ILE A 234 -14.93 3.05 -3.36
C ILE A 234 -14.08 4.33 -3.43
N PRO A 235 -13.73 4.95 -2.28
CA PRO A 235 -12.86 6.11 -2.27
C PRO A 235 -11.46 5.76 -2.78
N MET A 236 -10.92 6.58 -3.67
CA MET A 236 -9.59 6.37 -4.27
C MET A 236 -8.60 7.45 -3.84
N MET A 237 -7.33 7.06 -3.72
CA MET A 237 -6.19 7.97 -3.51
C MET A 237 -5.05 7.61 -4.44
N VAL A 238 -4.34 8.58 -5.03
CA VAL A 238 -3.11 8.26 -5.78
C VAL A 238 -1.93 8.34 -4.82
N ASN A 239 -1.07 7.33 -4.85
CA ASN A 239 0.12 7.24 -4.03
C ASN A 239 1.27 6.68 -4.86
N THR A 240 2.52 7.02 -4.50
CA THR A 240 3.68 6.54 -5.27
C THR A 240 4.37 5.36 -4.64
N ASP A 241 4.26 5.15 -3.31
CA ASP A 241 5.12 4.19 -2.61
C ASP A 241 6.60 4.53 -2.91
N ALA A 242 6.93 5.81 -2.66
CA ALA A 242 8.26 6.35 -2.94
C ALA A 242 9.29 5.79 -1.97
N HIS A 243 10.43 5.35 -2.48
CA HIS A 243 11.60 4.92 -1.70
C HIS A 243 12.83 5.80 -1.97
N HIS A 244 12.64 6.90 -2.69
CA HIS A 244 13.62 7.96 -2.83
C HIS A 244 12.87 9.30 -3.02
N PRO A 245 13.37 10.44 -2.52
CA PRO A 245 12.67 11.73 -2.66
C PRO A 245 12.34 12.14 -4.10
N SER A 246 13.15 11.72 -5.08
CA SER A 246 12.88 11.96 -6.50
C SER A 246 11.66 11.22 -7.05
N GLN A 247 11.11 10.25 -6.30
CA GLN A 247 9.99 9.40 -6.72
C GLN A 247 8.62 9.93 -6.27
N LEU A 248 8.59 10.96 -5.42
CA LEU A 248 7.38 11.45 -4.72
C LEU A 248 6.20 11.79 -5.63
N ASP A 249 6.44 12.17 -6.88
CA ASP A 249 5.44 12.61 -7.85
C ASP A 249 5.50 11.83 -9.17
N LEU A 250 6.22 10.71 -9.24
CA LEU A 250 6.32 9.92 -10.46
C LEU A 250 4.97 9.29 -10.80
N HIS A 251 4.52 9.54 -12.04
CA HIS A 251 3.23 9.10 -12.57
C HIS A 251 2.00 9.63 -11.81
N PHE A 252 2.16 10.64 -10.96
CA PHE A 252 1.06 11.20 -10.15
C PHE A 252 -0.02 11.81 -11.02
N ASN A 253 0.37 12.67 -11.97
CA ASN A 253 -0.56 13.34 -12.88
C ASN A 253 -1.29 12.34 -13.78
N GLU A 254 -0.58 11.33 -14.26
CA GLU A 254 -1.11 10.24 -15.07
C GLU A 254 -2.17 9.46 -14.29
N GLY A 255 -1.88 9.12 -13.02
CA GLY A 255 -2.84 8.46 -12.13
C GLY A 255 -4.12 9.29 -11.91
N HIS A 256 -3.98 10.58 -11.63
CA HIS A 256 -5.14 11.47 -11.47
C HIS A 256 -5.97 11.60 -12.76
N ARG A 257 -5.31 11.73 -13.92
CA ARG A 257 -5.97 11.77 -15.23
C ARG A 257 -6.71 10.47 -15.52
N LEU A 258 -6.13 9.32 -15.15
CA LEU A 258 -6.77 8.02 -15.30
C LEU A 258 -8.04 7.92 -14.45
N LEU A 259 -7.99 8.27 -13.15
CA LEU A 259 -9.17 8.29 -12.29
C LEU A 259 -10.27 9.21 -12.85
N LYS A 260 -9.89 10.41 -13.31
CA LYS A 260 -10.82 11.35 -13.94
C LYS A 260 -11.45 10.80 -15.22
N LYS A 261 -10.68 10.09 -16.04
CA LYS A 261 -11.16 9.43 -17.26
C LYS A 261 -12.14 8.30 -16.97
N ILE A 262 -11.93 7.54 -15.89
CA ILE A 262 -12.85 6.48 -15.45
C ILE A 262 -14.17 7.08 -14.99
N GLY A 263 -14.13 8.23 -14.30
CA GLY A 263 -15.34 8.96 -13.91
C GLY A 263 -15.27 9.63 -12.54
N PHE A 264 -14.22 9.34 -11.75
CA PHE A 264 -14.03 9.92 -10.43
C PHE A 264 -13.99 11.46 -10.51
N LYS A 265 -14.70 12.09 -9.58
CA LYS A 265 -14.74 13.57 -9.46
C LYS A 265 -13.86 14.09 -8.32
N LYS A 266 -13.46 13.20 -7.42
CA LYS A 266 -12.66 13.49 -6.25
C LYS A 266 -11.79 12.29 -5.88
N VAL A 267 -10.71 12.55 -5.17
CA VAL A 267 -9.92 11.59 -4.39
C VAL A 267 -10.13 11.86 -2.91
N LYS A 268 -9.90 10.85 -2.07
CA LYS A 268 -10.05 10.93 -0.61
C LYS A 268 -8.71 10.61 0.06
N THR A 269 -8.27 11.45 0.98
CA THR A 269 -7.20 11.14 1.94
C THR A 269 -7.83 10.71 3.27
N PRO A 270 -7.05 10.21 4.24
CA PRO A 270 -7.58 9.95 5.58
C PRO A 270 -8.17 11.19 6.27
N PHE A 271 -7.81 12.40 5.81
CA PHE A 271 -8.10 13.66 6.50
C PHE A 271 -9.08 14.57 5.75
N PHE A 272 -9.17 14.47 4.42
CA PHE A 272 -9.97 15.36 3.59
C PHE A 272 -10.23 14.79 2.19
N GLU A 273 -11.16 15.39 1.44
CA GLU A 273 -11.42 15.08 0.03
C GLU A 273 -10.92 16.20 -0.89
N VAL A 274 -10.50 15.84 -2.10
CA VAL A 274 -9.93 16.75 -3.08
C VAL A 274 -10.56 16.51 -4.44
N GLY A 275 -10.99 17.56 -5.15
CA GLY A 275 -11.52 17.45 -6.51
C GLY A 275 -10.46 17.10 -7.56
N LEU A 276 -10.87 16.35 -8.60
CA LEU A 276 -10.05 15.91 -9.75
C LEU A 276 -10.20 16.77 -11.01
#